data_AF-A0A4R9ABY6-F1
#
_entry.id   AF-A0A4R9ABY6-F1
#
_cell.length_a   1.000
_cell.length_b   1.000
_cell.length_c   1.000
_cell.angle_alpha   90.00
_cell.angle_beta   90.00
_cell.angle_gamma   90.00
#
_symmetry.space_group_name_H-M   'P 1'
#
loop_
_entity.id
_entity.type
_entity.pdbx_description
1 polymer ?
#
loop_
_entity_poly.entity_id
_entity_poly.type
_entity_poly.pdbx_seq_one_letter_code
_entity_poly.pdbx_strand_id
1 'polypeptide(L)'
;MDLNFNLTQLNTLFHDLVTVKDNFEQAEKFSDAVSAAVGHAGLSDRVQDFADQWNDKRDGMVERLADLAKTVDTIHDSFISVDLELRNTAHSKDDNYSGNL
;
A
#
# COMPACT_ATOMS: atom_id res chain seq x y z
N MET A 1 -8.05 -22.51 10.25
CA MET A 1 -7.63 -21.20 9.70
C MET A 1 -6.36 -21.48 8.91
N ASP A 2 -6.35 -21.17 7.61
CA ASP A 2 -5.25 -21.52 6.70
C ASP A 2 -4.29 -20.32 6.55
N LEU A 3 -3.02 -20.51 6.89
CA LEU A 3 -1.98 -19.47 6.85
C LEU A 3 -1.69 -19.02 5.41
N ASN A 4 -1.73 -19.94 4.44
CA ASN A 4 -1.47 -19.64 3.04
C ASN A 4 -2.57 -18.76 2.44
N PHE A 5 -3.82 -19.01 2.84
CA PHE A 5 -4.96 -18.19 2.45
C PHE A 5 -4.85 -16.76 2.98
N ASN A 6 -4.34 -16.57 4.20
CA ASN A 6 -4.12 -15.25 4.79
C ASN A 6 -2.98 -14.49 4.10
N LEU A 7 -1.84 -15.16 3.81
CA LEU A 7 -0.71 -14.55 3.09
C LEU A 7 -1.10 -14.13 1.67
N THR A 8 -1.89 -14.96 0.97
CA THR A 8 -2.38 -14.64 -0.38
C THR A 8 -3.27 -13.39 -0.36
N GLN A 9 -4.20 -13.29 0.59
CA GLN A 9 -5.06 -12.10 0.72
C GLN A 9 -4.27 -10.85 1.08
N LEU A 10 -3.23 -10.97 1.91
CA LEU A 10 -2.39 -9.85 2.29
C LEU A 10 -1.56 -9.33 1.11
N ASN A 11 -1.04 -10.24 0.27
CA ASN A 11 -0.38 -9.89 -0.98
C ASN A 11 -1.35 -9.22 -1.98
N THR A 12 -2.58 -9.71 -2.10
CA THR A 12 -3.62 -9.05 -2.91
C THR A 12 -3.89 -7.62 -2.41
N LEU A 13 -4.08 -7.46 -1.10
CA LEU A 13 -4.30 -6.14 -0.48
C LEU A 13 -3.14 -5.19 -0.75
N PHE A 14 -1.90 -5.67 -0.66
CA PHE A 14 -0.72 -4.88 -1.01
C PHE A 14 -0.79 -4.36 -2.46
N HIS A 15 -1.05 -5.24 -3.41
CA HIS A 15 -1.16 -4.86 -4.83
C HIS A 15 -2.32 -3.89 -5.10
N ASP A 16 -3.46 -4.07 -4.44
CA ASP A 16 -4.60 -3.16 -4.55
C ASP A 16 -4.22 -1.76 -4.04
N LEU A 17 -3.53 -1.66 -2.90
CA LEU A 17 -3.08 -0.39 -2.34
C LEU A 17 -2.07 0.32 -3.24
N VAL A 18 -1.11 -0.42 -3.81
CA VAL A 18 -0.17 0.11 -4.80
C VAL A 18 -0.91 0.62 -6.04
N THR A 19 -1.87 -0.15 -6.56
CA THR A 19 -2.68 0.25 -7.72
C THR A 19 -3.46 1.53 -7.45
N VAL A 20 -4.10 1.64 -6.28
CA VAL A 20 -4.82 2.85 -5.90
C VAL A 20 -3.86 4.04 -5.76
N LYS A 21 -2.70 3.85 -5.13
CA LYS A 21 -1.66 4.88 -5.02
C LYS A 21 -1.23 5.38 -6.40
N ASP A 22 -0.91 4.46 -7.31
CA ASP A 22 -0.46 4.80 -8.66
C ASP A 22 -1.55 5.52 -9.48
N ASN A 23 -2.82 5.19 -9.26
CA ASN A 23 -3.94 5.92 -9.85
C ASN A 23 -4.04 7.36 -9.32
N PHE A 24 -3.84 7.56 -8.01
CA PHE A 24 -3.75 8.91 -7.45
C PHE A 24 -2.53 9.64 -8.01
N GLU A 25 -1.38 9.01 -8.15
CA GLU A 25 -0.16 9.59 -8.74
C GLU A 25 -0.26 9.92 -10.24
N GLN A 26 -1.14 9.23 -10.97
CA GLN A 26 -1.40 9.48 -12.39
C GLN A 26 -2.57 10.45 -12.64
N ALA A 27 -3.46 10.63 -11.67
CA ALA A 27 -4.43 11.72 -11.70
C ALA A 27 -3.64 13.03 -11.70
N GLU A 28 -3.45 13.56 -12.90
CA GLU A 28 -2.55 14.66 -13.26
C GLU A 28 -2.85 15.93 -12.46
N LYS A 29 -1.88 16.86 -12.42
CA LYS A 29 -2.03 18.25 -11.96
C LYS A 29 -3.12 18.95 -12.77
N PHE A 30 -4.36 18.72 -12.37
CA PHE A 30 -5.57 19.25 -12.99
C PHE A 30 -5.61 20.80 -12.98
N SER A 31 -4.79 21.43 -12.15
CA SER A 31 -4.75 22.89 -11.93
C SER A 31 -4.23 23.69 -13.12
N ASP A 32 -3.01 23.38 -13.55
CA ASP A 32 -2.20 24.34 -14.31
C ASP A 32 -2.73 24.55 -15.73
N ALA A 33 -3.32 23.51 -16.34
CA ALA A 33 -3.90 23.58 -17.67
C ALA A 33 -5.32 24.18 -17.69
N VAL A 34 -6.09 24.05 -16.59
CA VAL A 34 -7.50 24.45 -16.56
C VAL A 34 -7.66 25.92 -16.18
N SER A 35 -6.82 26.48 -15.30
CA SER A 35 -6.93 27.91 -14.94
C SER A 35 -6.63 28.84 -16.13
N ALA A 36 -5.66 28.47 -16.99
CA ALA A 36 -5.37 29.21 -18.22
C ALA A 36 -6.51 29.17 -19.26
N ALA A 37 -7.40 28.18 -19.18
CA ALA A 37 -8.51 28.00 -20.13
C ALA A 37 -9.77 28.82 -19.74
N VAL A 38 -9.94 29.19 -18.47
CA VAL A 38 -11.08 29.99 -18.03
C VAL A 38 -10.81 31.48 -18.26
N GLY A 39 -11.28 32.01 -19.39
CA GLY A 39 -11.15 33.42 -19.80
C GLY A 39 -11.83 34.46 -18.92
N HIS A 40 -12.14 34.15 -17.66
CA HIS A 40 -12.73 35.05 -16.67
C HIS A 40 -11.92 35.00 -15.36
N ALA A 41 -11.31 36.14 -14.98
CA ALA A 41 -10.34 36.21 -13.89
C ALA A 41 -10.83 35.60 -12.56
N GLY A 42 -12.04 35.95 -12.09
CA GLY A 42 -12.56 35.39 -10.84
C GLY A 42 -12.88 33.89 -10.88
N LEU A 43 -13.07 33.31 -12.08
CA LEU A 43 -13.26 31.86 -12.22
C LEU A 43 -11.91 31.15 -12.29
N SER A 44 -10.91 31.78 -12.92
CA SER A 44 -9.51 31.32 -12.90
C SER A 44 -8.99 31.18 -11.47
N ASP A 45 -9.18 32.21 -10.63
CA ASP A 45 -8.74 32.17 -9.23
C ASP A 45 -9.39 31.02 -8.46
N ARG A 46 -10.70 30.80 -8.66
CA ARG A 46 -11.41 29.73 -7.97
C ARG A 46 -10.99 28.33 -8.44
N VAL A 47 -10.70 28.18 -9.73
CA VAL A 47 -10.19 26.94 -10.32
C VAL A 47 -8.78 26.64 -9.81
N GLN A 48 -7.93 27.67 -9.72
CA GLN A 48 -6.59 27.59 -9.13
C GLN A 48 -6.67 27.11 -7.67
N ASP A 49 -7.48 27.78 -6.83
CA ASP A 49 -7.67 27.41 -5.42
C ASP A 49 -8.16 25.97 -5.24
N PHE A 50 -9.11 25.55 -6.08
CA PHE A 50 -9.63 24.18 -6.03
C PHE A 50 -8.54 23.17 -6.32
N ALA A 51 -7.74 23.46 -7.33
CA ALA A 51 -6.79 22.51 -7.83
C ALA A 51 -5.51 22.45 -6.97
N ASP A 52 -5.12 23.55 -6.32
CA ASP A 52 -4.11 23.54 -5.26
C ASP A 52 -4.58 22.69 -4.07
N GLN A 53 -5.82 22.88 -3.60
CA GLN A 53 -6.40 22.05 -2.53
C GLN A 53 -6.52 20.58 -2.92
N TRP A 54 -6.85 20.30 -4.18
CA TRP A 54 -6.89 18.94 -4.71
C TRP A 54 -5.52 18.28 -4.67
N ASN A 55 -4.48 19.00 -5.12
CA ASN A 55 -3.09 18.51 -5.08
C ASN A 55 -2.67 18.17 -3.65
N ASP A 56 -2.91 19.07 -2.68
CA ASP A 56 -2.60 18.82 -1.26
C ASP A 56 -3.33 17.58 -0.72
N LYS A 57 -4.62 17.42 -1.05
CA LYS A 57 -5.43 16.27 -0.60
C LYS A 57 -4.95 14.96 -1.22
N ARG A 58 -4.64 14.99 -2.51
CA ARG A 58 -4.12 13.85 -3.27
C ARG A 58 -2.78 13.41 -2.73
N ASP A 59 -1.85 14.33 -2.50
CA ASP A 59 -0.53 14.00 -1.96
C ASP A 59 -0.66 13.36 -0.55
N GLY A 60 -1.55 13.90 0.29
CA GLY A 60 -1.86 13.29 1.58
C GLY A 60 -2.54 11.90 1.49
N MET A 61 -3.26 11.58 0.41
CA MET A 61 -3.78 10.24 0.18
C MET A 61 -2.69 9.28 -0.28
N VAL A 62 -1.78 9.72 -1.15
CA VAL A 62 -0.63 8.94 -1.63
C VAL A 62 0.26 8.53 -0.46
N GLU A 63 0.58 9.45 0.45
CA GLU A 63 1.36 9.16 1.66
C GLU A 63 0.69 8.10 2.54
N ARG A 64 -0.61 8.24 2.81
CA ARG A 64 -1.37 7.30 3.64
C ARG A 64 -1.46 5.91 3.01
N LEU A 65 -1.61 5.84 1.69
CA LEU A 65 -1.62 4.57 0.96
C LEU A 65 -0.26 3.89 1.01
N ALA A 66 0.82 4.65 0.90
CA ALA A 66 2.17 4.13 1.06
C ALA A 66 2.42 3.57 2.47
N ASP A 67 2.00 4.29 3.51
CA ASP A 67 2.11 3.84 4.91
C ASP A 67 1.30 2.56 5.16
N LEU A 68 0.09 2.48 4.60
CA LEU A 68 -0.74 1.28 4.72
C LEU A 68 -0.13 0.09 3.98
N ALA A 69 0.39 0.29 2.76
CA ALA A 69 1.07 -0.75 2.00
C ALA A 69 2.30 -1.28 2.78
N LYS A 70 3.10 -0.40 3.37
CA LYS A 70 4.24 -0.78 4.22
C LYS A 70 3.80 -1.58 5.46
N THR A 71 2.68 -1.21 6.07
CA THR A 71 2.13 -1.93 7.23
C THR A 71 1.72 -3.34 6.84
N VAL A 72 1.03 -3.48 5.70
CA VAL A 72 0.62 -4.77 5.13
C VAL A 72 1.83 -5.67 4.84
N ASP A 73 2.87 -5.11 4.23
CA ASP A 73 4.14 -5.80 3.95
C ASP A 73 4.84 -6.27 5.23
N THR A 74 4.89 -5.41 6.26
CA THR A 74 5.46 -5.76 7.57
C THR A 74 4.72 -6.92 8.24
N ILE A 75 3.38 -6.93 8.14
CA ILE A 75 2.56 -8.03 8.67
C ILE A 75 2.87 -9.32 7.90
N HIS A 76 2.99 -9.25 6.57
CA HIS A 76 3.31 -10.38 5.71
C HIS A 76 4.63 -11.04 6.11
N ASP A 77 5.69 -10.23 6.22
CA ASP A 77 7.02 -10.69 6.62
C ASP A 77 7.02 -11.32 8.02
N SER A 78 6.26 -10.73 8.94
CA SER A 78 6.12 -11.27 10.30
C SER A 78 5.50 -12.67 10.29
N PHE A 79 4.48 -12.91 9.46
CA PHE A 79 3.87 -14.23 9.33
C PHE A 79 4.82 -15.26 8.70
N ILE A 80 5.58 -14.87 7.67
CA ILE A 80 6.60 -15.76 7.07
C ILE A 80 7.67 -16.12 8.09
N SER A 81 8.15 -15.15 8.87
CA SER A 81 9.16 -15.39 9.91
C SER A 81 8.66 -16.40 10.95
N VAL A 82 7.43 -16.22 11.43
CA VAL A 82 6.82 -17.15 12.41
C VAL A 82 6.63 -18.54 11.82
N ASP A 83 6.21 -18.67 10.56
CA ASP A 83 6.08 -19.98 9.90
C ASP A 83 7.43 -20.70 9.80
N LEU A 84 8.48 -19.97 9.41
CA LEU A 84 9.84 -20.50 9.31
C LEU A 84 10.34 -20.99 10.68
N GLU A 85 10.13 -20.23 11.75
CA GLU A 85 10.49 -20.61 13.11
C GLU A 85 9.75 -21.88 13.58
N LEU A 86 8.45 -21.96 13.30
CA LEU A 86 7.64 -23.14 13.63
C LEU A 86 8.11 -24.38 12.87
N ARG A 87 8.45 -24.25 11.58
CA ARG A 87 8.99 -25.36 10.78
C ARG A 87 10.35 -25.82 11.30
N ASN A 88 11.25 -24.88 11.59
CA ASN A 88 12.58 -25.20 12.12
C ASN A 88 12.52 -25.90 13.47
N THR A 89 11.63 -25.46 14.36
CA THR A 89 11.44 -26.09 15.68
C THR A 89 10.77 -27.46 15.58
N ALA A 90 9.87 -27.67 14.60
CA ALA A 90 9.29 -28.98 14.33
C ALA A 90 10.34 -29.97 13.79
N HIS A 91 11.13 -29.59 12.77
CA HIS A 91 12.22 -30.42 12.24
C HIS A 91 13.27 -30.76 13.29
N SER A 92 13.65 -29.79 14.13
CA SER A 92 14.61 -30.02 15.22
C SER A 92 14.11 -31.04 16.24
N LYS A 93 12.79 -31.19 16.44
CA LYS A 93 12.22 -32.22 17.33
C LYS A 93 12.24 -33.60 16.68
N ASP A 94 11.96 -33.71 15.39
CA ASP A 94 11.96 -34.99 14.66
C ASP A 94 13.38 -35.59 14.54
N ASP A 95 14.40 -34.74 14.33
CA ASP A 95 15.80 -35.18 14.27
C ASP A 95 16.30 -35.75 15.61
N ASN A 96 15.83 -35.20 16.74
CA ASN A 96 16.18 -35.66 18.07
C ASN A 96 15.51 -37.00 18.47
N TYR A 97 14.36 -37.35 17.87
CA TYR A 97 13.72 -38.66 18.07
C TYR A 97 14.37 -39.78 17.25
N SER A 98 15.00 -39.44 16.13
CA SER A 98 15.63 -40.39 15.20
C SER A 98 17.03 -40.85 15.65
N GLY A 99 17.68 -40.11 16.56
CA GLY A 99 19.02 -40.42 17.08
C GLY A 99 19.07 -41.24 18.37
N ASN A 100 17.92 -41.69 18.89
CA ASN A 100 17.79 -42.38 20.18
C ASN A 100 17.33 -43.85 20.07
N LEU A 101 17.45 -44.46 18.88
CA LEU A 101 17.21 -45.89 18.64
C LEU A 101 18.51 -46.66 18.41
#